data_AF-A0AAU6MRP8-F1
#
_entry.id   AF-A0AAU6MRP8-F1
#
_cell.length_a   1.000
_cell.length_b   1.000
_cell.length_c   1.000
_cell.angle_alpha   90.00
_cell.angle_beta   90.00
_cell.angle_gamma   90.00
#
_symmetry.space_group_name_H-M   'P 1'
#
loop_
_entity.id
_entity.type
_entity.pdbx_description
1 polymer ?
#
loop_
_entity_poly.entity_id
_entity_poly.type
_entity_poly.pdbx_seq_one_letter_code
_entity_poly.pdbx_strand_id
1 'polypeptide(L)' 'MPQGSPARICSYECTFCVPCSDLMRNTCPNCGGELVARPRRGQALGSGREASLAPSPG' A
#
# COMPACT_ATOMS: atom_id res chain seq x y z
N MET A 1 -10.19 10.64 -5.72
CA MET A 1 -10.93 9.71 -4.83
C MET A 1 -11.37 10.47 -3.58
N PRO A 2 -12.62 10.35 -3.10
CA PRO A 2 -13.01 10.92 -1.82
C PRO A 2 -12.20 10.27 -0.68
N GLN A 3 -11.88 11.04 0.35
CA GLN A 3 -10.89 10.74 1.41
C GLN A 3 -11.23 9.53 2.31
N GLY A 4 -12.28 8.75 1.99
CA GLY A 4 -12.74 7.59 2.73
C GLY A 4 -13.04 6.34 1.88
N SER A 5 -12.70 6.34 0.59
CA SER A 5 -12.94 5.16 -0.25
C SER A 5 -11.98 4.01 0.13
N PRO A 6 -12.46 2.75 0.19
CA PRO A 6 -11.58 1.62 0.44
C PRO A 6 -10.49 1.56 -0.63
N ALA A 7 -9.24 1.58 -0.18
CA ALA A 7 -8.05 1.53 -1.03
C ALA A 7 -7.14 0.40 -0.56
N ARG A 8 -6.46 -0.22 -1.51
CA ARG A 8 -5.47 -1.26 -1.30
C ARG A 8 -4.08 -0.64 -1.45
N ILE A 9 -3.18 -0.96 -0.54
CA ILE A 9 -1.82 -0.44 -0.49
C ILE A 9 -0.83 -1.61 -0.39
N CYS A 10 0.29 -1.53 -1.09
CA CYS A 10 1.39 -2.49 -0.95
C CYS A 10 2.48 -1.97 0.02
N SER A 11 3.48 -2.80 0.33
CA SER A 11 4.60 -2.43 1.19
C SER A 11 5.45 -1.25 0.66
N TYR A 12 5.39 -0.98 -0.65
CA TYR A 12 6.05 0.15 -1.32
C TYR A 12 5.11 1.36 -1.50
N GLU A 13 4.00 1.38 -0.77
CA GLU A 13 3.03 2.48 -0.75
C GLU A 13 2.29 2.72 -2.08
N CYS A 14 2.37 1.79 -3.04
CA CYS A 14 1.51 1.86 -4.22
C CYS A 14 0.06 1.70 -3.81
N THR A 15 -0.78 2.65 -4.20
CA THR A 15 -2.20 2.69 -3.81
C THR A 15 -3.09 2.41 -5.01
N PHE A 16 -3.98 1.44 -4.88
CA PHE A 16 -4.93 1.03 -5.90
C PHE A 16 -6.34 0.96 -5.35
N CYS A 17 -7.31 1.09 -6.26
CA CYS A 17 -8.71 0.92 -5.93
C CYS A 17 -9.04 -0.56 -5.65
N VAL A 18 -10.11 -0.86 -4.89
CA VAL A 18 -10.54 -2.26 -4.66
C VAL A 18 -10.72 -3.06 -5.96
N PRO A 19 -11.46 -2.57 -6.98
CA PRO A 19 -11.62 -3.34 -8.21
C PRO A 19 -10.30 -3.47 -9.00
N CYS A 20 -9.40 -2.49 -8.90
CA CYS A 20 -8.07 -2.55 -9.50
C CYS A 20 -7.26 -3.72 -8.89
N SER A 21 -7.25 -3.81 -7.56
CA SER A 21 -6.58 -4.89 -6.83
C SER A 21 -7.17 -6.25 -7.15
N ASP A 22 -8.48 -6.35 -7.32
CA ASP A 22 -9.17 -7.59 -7.66
C ASP A 22 -8.76 -8.13 -9.04
N LEU A 23 -8.73 -7.25 -10.05
CA LEU A 23 -8.21 -7.57 -11.39
C LEU A 23 -6.75 -8.04 -11.36
N MET A 24 -5.97 -7.53 -10.41
CA MET A 24 -4.56 -7.85 -10.21
C MET A 24 -4.33 -9.00 -9.21
N ARG A 25 -5.39 -9.69 -8.76
CA ARG A 25 -5.33 -10.78 -7.76
C ARG A 25 -4.61 -10.37 -6.47
N ASN A 26 -4.80 -9.13 -6.06
CA ASN A 26 -4.11 -8.50 -4.92
C ASN A 26 -2.58 -8.52 -5.03
N THR A 27 -2.03 -8.57 -6.24
CA THR A 27 -0.59 -8.45 -6.49
C THR A 27 -0.28 -7.13 -7.18
N CYS A 28 0.64 -6.35 -6.63
CA CYS A 28 1.06 -5.09 -7.22
C CYS A 28 1.86 -5.34 -8.51
N PRO A 29 1.44 -4.85 -9.68
CA PRO A 29 2.20 -5.03 -10.93
C PRO A 29 3.48 -4.21 -10.97
N ASN A 30 3.57 -3.14 -10.16
CA ASN A 30 4.75 -2.27 -10.12
C ASN A 30 5.87 -2.83 -9.23
N CYS A 31 5.52 -3.61 -8.20
CA CYS A 31 6.47 -4.04 -7.16
C CYS A 31 6.51 -5.56 -6.95
N GLY A 32 5.50 -6.30 -7.45
CA GLY A 32 5.29 -7.71 -7.13
C GLY A 32 4.79 -7.98 -5.69
N GLY A 33 4.63 -6.95 -4.86
CA GLY A 33 4.17 -7.08 -3.47
C GLY A 33 2.66 -7.26 -3.32
N GLU A 34 2.22 -7.75 -2.17
CA GLU A 34 0.80 -7.96 -1.88
C GLU A 34 0.04 -6.64 -1.59
N LEU A 35 -1.17 -6.51 -2.12
CA LEU A 35 -2.07 -5.38 -1.98
C LEU A 35 -3.08 -5.63 -0.84
N VAL A 36 -2.85 -4.99 0.30
CA VAL A 36 -3.68 -5.14 1.50
C VAL A 36 -4.54 -3.91 1.74
N ALA A 37 -5.64 -4.04 2.49
CA ALA A 37 -6.50 -2.90 2.79
C ALA A 37 -5.75 -1.86 3.63
N ARG A 38 -5.83 -0.58 3.23
CA ARG A 38 -5.17 0.50 3.96
C ARG A 38 -5.73 0.59 5.38
N PRO A 39 -4.91 0.46 6.43
CA PRO A 39 -5.37 0.57 7.81
C PRO A 39 -5.95 1.98 8.02
N ARG A 40 -7.20 2.05 8.50
CA ARG A 40 -7.82 3.32 8.87
C ARG A 40 -7.21 3.82 10.18
N ARG A 41 -7.07 5.14 10.30
CA ARG A 41 -6.34 5.89 11.35
C ARG A 41 -6.79 5.63 12.80
N GLY A 42 -7.70 4.69 13.05
CA GLY A 42 -8.20 4.33 14.38
C GLY A 42 -7.56 3.09 15.02
N GLN A 43 -6.86 2.22 14.29
CA GLN A 43 -6.37 0.94 14.86
C GLN A 43 -5.11 0.40 14.17
N ALA A 44 -3.98 1.10 14.26
CA ALA A 44 -2.69 0.51 13.91
C ALA A 44 -1.67 0.79 15.02
N LEU A 45 -1.73 -0.01 16.09
CA LEU A 45 -0.55 -0.32 16.88
C LEU A 45 0.30 -1.28 16.03
N GLY A 46 1.49 -0.82 15.60
CA GLY A 46 2.62 -1.70 15.31
C GLY A 46 3.08 -1.82 13.86
N SER A 47 4.35 -1.45 13.68
CA SER A 47 5.33 -2.11 12.78
C SER A 47 5.34 -1.73 11.30
N GLY A 48 5.55 -0.44 11.03
CA GLY A 48 6.24 0.00 9.81
C GLY A 48 7.71 0.31 10.10
N ARG A 49 8.52 -0.70 10.42
CA ARG A 49 9.89 -0.72 9.86
C ARG A 49 9.62 -1.11 8.39
N GLU A 50 10.02 -0.36 7.39
CA GLU A 50 11.19 0.48 7.23
C GLU A 50 10.82 1.67 6.35
N ALA A 51 10.92 2.88 6.90
CA ALA A 51 11.34 4.03 6.10
C ALA A 51 12.78 3.75 5.68
N SER A 52 12.98 2.91 4.66
CA SER A 52 14.21 2.89 3.88
C SER A 52 14.20 4.16 3.03
N LEU A 53 14.32 5.30 3.72
CA LEU A 53 14.92 6.50 3.18
C LEU A 53 16.37 6.11 2.85
N ALA A 54 16.56 5.51 1.69
CA ALA A 54 17.85 5.47 1.04
C ALA A 54 17.99 6.79 0.27
N PRO A 55 18.76 7.79 0.74
CA PRO A 55 19.41 8.69 -0.20
C PRO A 55 20.51 7.89 -0.89
N SER A 56 20.24 7.47 -2.14
CA SER A 56 21.27 7.04 -3.09
C SER A 56 22.13 8.23 -3.54
N PRO A 57 23.32 7.99 -4.10
CA PRO A 57 24.60 8.56 -3.66
C PRO A 57 25.00 9.89 -4.33
N GLY A 58 25.93 10.59 -3.68
CA GLY A 58 26.67 11.74 -4.21
C GLY A 58 27.60 12.34 -3.17
#